data_AF-A0A2K5CQ96-F1
#
_entry.id   AF-A0A2K5CQ96-F1
#
_cell.length_a   1.000
_cell.length_b   1.000
_cell.length_c   1.000
_cell.angle_alpha   90.00
_cell.angle_beta   90.00
_cell.angle_gamma   90.00
#
_symmetry.space_group_name_H-M   'P 1'
#
loop_
_entity.id
_entity.type
_entity.pdbx_description
1 polymer ?
#
loop_
_entity_poly.entity_id
_entity_poly.type
_entity_poly.pdbx_seq_one_letter_code
_entity_poly.pdbx_strand_id
1 'polypeptide(L)'
;MVFSLKVILFLSLLLLPVLKSSWVTLNNNGYDGIVIAINPSVPEDEKLIQNIKAMVTEASTYLFYATKRRVYFRNVSILIPMTWKSKPEYLMPKQESYDQADVVVAYPSLKYGDDPYTLQYGQCGEKGRYIHFTPNFLLTNNLPIYGPRGRVFVHQWAHLRWGIFDEYNEDRPFYISRRNTIEATRCSTHITGANVVWNCKKGSCITRPCRRDSKTGLYEANCTFIPNRSQTAKESIMFMQNLESVTEFCTEETHNTDAPNLQNKICNYKSTWDIIMRSEDFQHLSPMTEIKSPPHPTFSLLKSKQRVVCLVLDKSGSMAAYLSY
;
A
#
# COMPACT_ATOMS: atom_id res chain seq x y z
N MET A 1 -37.57 -30.10 -17.04
CA MET A 1 -36.17 -29.65 -17.29
C MET A 1 -35.93 -28.14 -17.16
N VAL A 2 -36.96 -27.29 -17.01
CA VAL A 2 -36.79 -25.81 -16.88
C VAL A 2 -36.37 -25.36 -15.47
N PHE A 3 -36.72 -26.14 -14.44
CA PHE A 3 -36.30 -25.86 -13.06
C PHE A 3 -34.78 -26.01 -12.86
N SER A 4 -34.14 -26.98 -13.50
CA SER A 4 -32.70 -27.22 -13.34
C SER A 4 -31.83 -26.12 -13.96
N LEU A 5 -32.22 -25.56 -15.12
CA LEU A 5 -31.44 -24.50 -15.78
C LEU A 5 -31.51 -23.18 -15.02
N LYS A 6 -32.70 -22.81 -14.49
CA LYS A 6 -32.87 -21.61 -13.65
C LYS A 6 -32.09 -21.73 -12.34
N VAL A 7 -32.08 -22.91 -11.72
CA VAL A 7 -31.32 -23.18 -10.48
C VAL A 7 -29.81 -23.15 -10.73
N ILE A 8 -29.32 -23.68 -11.86
CA ILE A 8 -27.89 -23.62 -12.22
C ILE A 8 -27.46 -22.18 -12.54
N LEU A 9 -28.28 -21.39 -13.25
CA LEU A 9 -27.97 -19.98 -13.53
C LEU A 9 -27.95 -19.15 -12.24
N PHE A 10 -28.92 -19.38 -11.34
CA PHE A 10 -28.98 -18.70 -10.04
C PHE A 10 -27.82 -19.12 -9.12
N LEU A 11 -27.43 -20.40 -9.11
CA LEU A 11 -26.22 -20.86 -8.40
C LEU A 11 -24.95 -20.28 -8.99
N SER A 12 -24.84 -20.14 -10.32
CA SER A 12 -23.66 -19.54 -10.97
C SER A 12 -23.51 -18.04 -10.68
N LEU A 13 -24.62 -17.30 -10.52
CA LEU A 13 -24.61 -15.91 -10.05
C LEU A 13 -24.32 -15.79 -8.54
N LEU A 14 -24.73 -16.77 -7.72
CA LEU A 14 -24.43 -16.83 -6.28
C LEU A 14 -23.00 -17.29 -5.97
N LEU A 15 -22.35 -18.00 -6.90
CA LEU A 15 -20.99 -18.53 -6.80
C LEU A 15 -19.93 -17.69 -7.53
N LEU A 16 -20.29 -16.55 -8.14
CA LEU A 16 -19.30 -15.54 -8.46
C LEU A 16 -18.97 -14.83 -7.16
N PRO A 17 -17.83 -15.13 -6.49
CA PRO A 17 -17.29 -14.12 -5.61
C PRO A 17 -17.19 -12.87 -6.48
N VAL A 18 -17.85 -11.78 -6.09
CA VAL A 18 -17.48 -10.47 -6.61
C VAL A 18 -16.07 -10.26 -6.10
N LEU A 19 -15.10 -10.83 -6.82
CA LEU A 19 -13.69 -10.57 -6.64
C LEU A 19 -13.61 -9.07 -6.88
N LYS A 20 -13.41 -8.32 -5.79
CA LYS A 20 -12.94 -6.94 -5.87
C LYS A 20 -11.59 -7.02 -6.57
N SER A 21 -11.61 -6.97 -7.90
CA SER A 21 -10.40 -6.86 -8.70
C SER A 21 -10.14 -5.39 -8.89
N SER A 22 -8.99 -4.95 -8.38
CA SER A 22 -8.37 -3.71 -8.82
C SER A 22 -8.30 -3.70 -10.35
N TRP A 23 -8.65 -2.55 -10.95
CA TRP A 23 -8.56 -2.35 -12.39
C TRP A 23 -7.16 -1.91 -12.84
N VAL A 24 -6.19 -1.93 -11.92
CA VAL A 24 -4.85 -1.44 -12.19
C VAL A 24 -4.12 -2.34 -13.16
N THR A 25 -3.76 -1.77 -14.31
CA THR A 25 -2.94 -2.40 -15.34
C THR A 25 -1.59 -1.70 -15.45
N LEU A 26 -0.55 -2.44 -15.80
CA LEU A 26 0.77 -1.89 -16.06
C LEU A 26 1.05 -1.95 -17.57
N ASN A 27 1.11 -0.80 -18.23
CA ASN A 27 1.35 -0.72 -19.67
C ASN A 27 2.53 0.21 -19.95
N ASN A 28 3.56 -0.27 -20.66
CA ASN A 28 4.77 0.51 -20.97
C ASN A 28 5.30 1.24 -19.72
N ASN A 29 5.58 0.48 -18.65
CA ASN A 29 6.14 0.97 -17.38
C ASN A 29 5.23 1.90 -16.54
N GLY A 30 4.08 2.34 -17.08
CA GLY A 30 3.13 3.20 -16.36
C GLY A 30 1.93 2.43 -15.83
N TYR A 31 1.62 2.57 -14.54
CA TYR A 31 0.37 2.08 -13.96
C TYR A 31 -0.80 2.96 -14.38
N ASP A 32 -1.85 2.35 -14.90
CA ASP A 32 -3.12 2.96 -15.25
C ASP A 32 -4.25 2.38 -14.42
N GLY A 33 -5.38 3.10 -14.36
CA GLY A 33 -6.62 2.59 -13.75
C GLY A 33 -6.62 2.60 -12.23
N ILE A 34 -5.74 3.39 -11.61
CA ILE A 34 -5.68 3.51 -10.14
C ILE A 34 -6.84 4.37 -9.67
N VAL A 35 -7.61 3.88 -8.71
CA VAL A 35 -8.76 4.58 -8.13
C VAL A 35 -8.51 4.92 -6.67
N ILE A 36 -8.53 6.22 -6.36
CA ILE A 36 -8.48 6.75 -4.99
C ILE A 36 -9.86 7.32 -4.66
N ALA A 37 -10.58 6.70 -3.73
CA ALA A 37 -11.95 7.09 -3.41
C ALA A 37 -12.07 7.73 -2.03
N ILE A 38 -12.71 8.90 -1.98
CA ILE A 38 -13.00 9.62 -0.73
C ILE A 38 -14.37 9.16 -0.23
N ASN A 39 -14.43 8.73 1.03
CA ASN A 39 -15.67 8.22 1.64
C ASN A 39 -16.71 9.35 1.79
N PRO A 40 -18.02 9.10 1.53
CA PRO A 40 -19.06 10.11 1.67
C PRO A 40 -19.18 10.78 3.04
N SER A 41 -18.74 10.12 4.11
CA SER A 41 -18.73 10.68 5.47
C SER A 41 -17.60 11.68 5.72
N VAL A 42 -16.60 11.77 4.82
CA VAL A 42 -15.52 12.75 4.91
C VAL A 42 -16.02 14.13 4.47
N PRO A 43 -15.90 15.17 5.31
CA PRO A 43 -16.30 16.53 4.95
C PRO A 43 -15.51 17.08 3.76
N GLU A 44 -16.13 17.98 3.01
CA GLU A 44 -15.49 18.64 1.87
C GLU A 44 -14.34 19.55 2.32
N ASP A 45 -13.13 19.24 1.84
CA ASP A 45 -11.93 20.06 1.99
C ASP A 45 -11.14 20.07 0.68
N GLU A 46 -10.99 21.26 0.08
CA GLU A 46 -10.30 21.43 -1.20
C GLU A 46 -8.83 21.02 -1.14
N LYS A 47 -8.19 21.11 0.04
CA LYS A 47 -6.80 20.69 0.24
C LYS A 47 -6.63 19.20 0.12
N LEU A 48 -7.67 18.40 0.38
CA LEU A 48 -7.60 16.95 0.34
C LEU A 48 -7.25 16.44 -1.06
N ILE A 49 -7.93 16.95 -2.10
CA ILE A 49 -7.65 16.58 -3.49
C ILE A 49 -6.22 16.98 -3.88
N GLN A 50 -5.79 18.19 -3.49
CA GLN A 50 -4.44 18.67 -3.80
C GLN A 50 -3.36 17.84 -3.10
N ASN A 51 -3.56 17.48 -1.84
CA ASN A 51 -2.61 16.67 -1.08
C ASN A 51 -2.54 15.23 -1.61
N ILE A 52 -3.66 14.66 -2.07
CA ILE A 52 -3.67 13.36 -2.77
C ILE A 52 -2.83 13.45 -4.06
N LYS A 53 -3.07 14.48 -4.89
CA LYS A 53 -2.29 14.68 -6.14
C LYS A 53 -0.80 14.84 -5.87
N ALA A 54 -0.43 15.65 -4.87
CA ALA A 54 0.95 15.87 -4.47
C ALA A 54 1.61 14.58 -3.99
N MET A 55 0.95 13.83 -3.10
CA MET A 55 1.43 12.54 -2.59
C MET A 55 1.67 11.54 -3.72
N VAL A 56 0.70 11.36 -4.63
CA VAL A 56 0.82 10.42 -5.75
C VAL A 56 1.91 10.85 -6.73
N THR A 57 2.06 12.16 -6.97
CA THR A 57 3.12 12.70 -7.84
C THR A 57 4.51 12.42 -7.26
N GLU A 58 4.70 12.69 -5.97
CA GLU A 58 5.93 12.39 -5.24
C GLU A 58 6.22 10.88 -5.23
N ALA A 59 5.19 10.08 -4.95
CA ALA A 59 5.29 8.63 -4.92
C ALA A 59 5.68 8.05 -6.29
N SER A 60 5.17 8.61 -7.38
CA SER A 60 5.47 8.16 -8.75
C SER A 60 6.97 8.25 -9.04
N THR A 61 7.58 9.38 -8.70
CA THR A 61 9.03 9.59 -8.83
C THR A 61 9.82 8.66 -7.92
N TYR A 62 9.42 8.54 -6.65
CA TYR A 62 10.12 7.68 -5.69
C TYR A 62 10.05 6.20 -6.09
N LEU A 63 8.87 5.72 -6.48
CA LEU A 63 8.64 4.35 -6.96
C LEU A 63 9.51 4.03 -8.19
N PHE A 64 9.61 4.98 -9.12
CA PHE A 64 10.41 4.81 -10.32
C PHE A 64 11.87 4.54 -10.00
N TYR A 65 12.49 5.33 -9.13
CA TYR A 65 13.88 5.10 -8.73
C TYR A 65 14.03 3.85 -7.87
N ALA A 66 13.13 3.62 -6.90
CA ALA A 66 13.15 2.45 -6.03
C ALA A 66 13.02 1.13 -6.79
N THR A 67 12.36 1.15 -7.95
CA THR A 67 12.20 -0.02 -8.83
C THR A 67 13.24 -0.07 -9.94
N LYS A 68 14.36 0.64 -9.79
CA LYS A 68 15.45 0.68 -10.78
C LYS A 68 14.97 1.15 -12.17
N ARG A 69 14.13 2.20 -12.19
CA ARG A 69 13.53 2.85 -13.37
C ARG A 69 12.53 1.98 -14.13
N ARG A 70 11.74 1.19 -13.42
CA ARG A 70 10.84 0.21 -14.04
C ARG A 70 9.39 0.62 -14.01
N VAL A 71 8.86 1.15 -12.91
CA VAL A 71 7.43 1.47 -12.84
C VAL A 71 7.16 2.83 -12.24
N TYR A 72 6.11 3.49 -12.70
CA TYR A 72 5.65 4.79 -12.19
C TYR A 72 4.11 4.87 -12.29
N PHE A 73 3.51 5.83 -11.59
CA PHE A 73 2.06 6.07 -11.66
C PHE A 73 1.74 6.99 -12.84
N ARG A 74 0.85 6.55 -13.75
CA ARG A 74 0.48 7.31 -14.94
C ARG A 74 -0.94 7.85 -14.88
N ASN A 75 -1.95 7.00 -14.79
CA ASN A 75 -3.36 7.43 -14.82
C ASN A 75 -4.07 7.11 -13.51
N VAL A 76 -4.48 8.18 -12.81
CA VAL A 76 -5.11 8.07 -11.48
C VAL A 76 -6.45 8.80 -11.46
N SER A 77 -7.50 8.09 -11.05
CA SER A 77 -8.84 8.61 -10.88
C SER A 77 -9.10 8.90 -9.39
N ILE A 78 -9.45 10.13 -9.06
CA ILE A 78 -9.89 10.51 -7.71
C ILE A 78 -11.41 10.54 -7.71
N LEU A 79 -12.02 9.58 -7.00
CA LEU A 79 -13.47 9.45 -6.87
C LEU A 79 -13.96 10.30 -5.68
N ILE A 80 -14.63 11.38 -6.02
CA ILE A 80 -15.21 12.38 -5.11
C ILE A 80 -16.61 11.92 -4.71
N PRO A 81 -16.99 11.98 -3.43
CA PRO A 81 -18.28 11.50 -2.97
C PRO A 81 -19.43 12.39 -3.43
N MET A 82 -20.63 11.82 -3.46
CA MET A 82 -21.86 12.54 -3.80
C MET A 82 -22.17 13.70 -2.85
N THR A 83 -21.71 13.59 -1.60
CA THR A 83 -21.95 14.56 -0.52
C THR A 83 -21.20 15.89 -0.73
N TRP A 84 -20.16 15.91 -1.56
CA TRP A 84 -19.44 17.13 -1.90
C TRP A 84 -20.16 17.92 -3.00
N LYS A 85 -19.93 19.23 -3.07
CA LYS A 85 -20.49 20.09 -4.12
C LYS A 85 -19.94 19.69 -5.48
N SER A 86 -20.78 19.78 -6.51
CA SER A 86 -20.34 19.50 -7.88
C SER A 86 -19.52 20.67 -8.41
N LYS A 87 -18.42 20.37 -9.12
CA LYS A 87 -17.63 21.37 -9.84
C LYS A 87 -17.56 21.01 -11.34
N PRO A 88 -17.38 22.01 -12.24
CA PRO A 88 -17.35 21.77 -13.69
C PRO A 88 -16.26 20.79 -14.15
N GLU A 89 -15.14 20.73 -13.44
CA GLU A 89 -14.02 19.83 -13.72
C GLU A 89 -14.27 18.37 -13.30
N TYR A 90 -15.39 18.08 -12.63
CA TYR A 90 -15.72 16.73 -12.20
C TYR A 90 -16.42 15.96 -13.32
N LEU A 91 -15.79 14.88 -13.75
CA LEU A 91 -16.29 13.98 -14.77
C LEU A 91 -17.19 12.90 -14.17
N MET A 92 -17.90 12.21 -15.06
CA MET A 92 -18.71 11.05 -14.72
C MET A 92 -17.84 9.80 -14.59
N PRO A 93 -17.92 9.04 -13.48
CA PRO A 93 -17.36 7.72 -13.38
C PRO A 93 -17.97 6.81 -14.45
N LYS A 94 -17.15 6.00 -15.10
CA LYS A 94 -17.63 4.99 -16.06
C LYS A 94 -17.79 3.64 -15.37
N GLN A 95 -16.72 3.22 -14.70
CA GLN A 95 -16.62 1.92 -14.02
C GLN A 95 -16.13 2.08 -12.58
N GLU A 96 -15.46 3.18 -12.28
CA GLU A 96 -14.88 3.49 -10.98
C GLU A 96 -15.96 3.57 -9.90
N SER A 97 -15.72 2.87 -8.80
CA SER A 97 -16.63 2.82 -7.65
C SER A 97 -15.86 2.75 -6.35
N TYR A 98 -16.48 3.19 -5.25
CA TYR A 98 -15.85 3.17 -3.93
C TYR A 98 -15.46 1.75 -3.50
N ASP A 99 -16.31 0.76 -3.78
CA ASP A 99 -16.08 -0.62 -3.36
C ASP A 99 -14.90 -1.30 -4.06
N GLN A 100 -14.50 -0.80 -5.24
CA GLN A 100 -13.41 -1.33 -6.05
C GLN A 100 -12.16 -0.43 -6.02
N ALA A 101 -12.14 0.59 -5.16
CA ALA A 101 -11.03 1.52 -5.08
C ALA A 101 -9.76 0.85 -4.51
N ASP A 102 -8.62 1.17 -5.10
CA ASP A 102 -7.30 0.72 -4.64
C ASP A 102 -6.89 1.42 -3.35
N VAL A 103 -7.33 2.67 -3.20
CA VAL A 103 -7.06 3.52 -2.05
C VAL A 103 -8.37 4.13 -1.58
N VAL A 104 -8.65 4.03 -0.29
CA VAL A 104 -9.78 4.69 0.34
C VAL A 104 -9.30 5.77 1.30
N VAL A 105 -9.96 6.93 1.24
CA VAL A 105 -9.79 8.01 2.22
C VAL A 105 -11.04 8.03 3.09
N ALA A 106 -10.92 7.57 4.33
CA ALA A 106 -12.05 7.41 5.25
C ALA A 106 -11.65 7.72 6.70
N TYR A 107 -12.62 7.71 7.61
CA TYR A 107 -12.36 7.93 9.02
C TYR A 107 -11.42 6.87 9.62
N PRO A 108 -10.73 7.22 10.72
CA PRO A 108 -9.87 6.29 11.46
C PRO A 108 -10.54 4.94 11.74
N SER A 109 -9.79 3.87 11.55
CA SER A 109 -10.24 2.54 11.99
C SER A 109 -9.95 2.35 13.48
N LEU A 110 -10.73 1.52 14.17
CA LEU A 110 -10.51 1.24 15.60
C LEU A 110 -9.12 0.66 15.90
N LYS A 111 -8.58 -0.15 14.97
CA LYS A 111 -7.29 -0.83 15.14
C LYS A 111 -6.10 0.07 14.83
N TYR A 112 -6.18 0.84 13.75
CA TYR A 112 -5.04 1.59 13.19
C TYR A 112 -5.11 3.09 13.47
N GLY A 113 -6.22 3.61 14.01
CA GLY A 113 -6.39 5.05 14.19
C GLY A 113 -6.15 5.80 12.88
N ASP A 114 -5.25 6.78 12.93
CA ASP A 114 -4.82 7.58 11.77
C ASP A 114 -3.64 6.97 10.99
N ASP A 115 -3.08 5.85 11.44
CA ASP A 115 -1.95 5.23 10.78
C ASP A 115 -2.35 4.72 9.38
N PRO A 116 -1.57 5.07 8.34
CA PRO A 116 -1.70 4.49 7.02
C PRO A 116 -1.50 2.97 7.04
N TYR A 117 -2.40 2.23 6.40
CA TYR A 117 -2.25 0.77 6.32
C TYR A 117 -2.80 0.22 5.00
N THR A 118 -2.36 -1.00 4.67
CA THR A 118 -2.92 -1.78 3.57
C THR A 118 -3.66 -2.98 4.15
N LEU A 119 -4.91 -3.18 3.73
CA LEU A 119 -5.64 -4.37 4.10
C LEU A 119 -5.19 -5.54 3.22
N GLN A 120 -4.36 -6.41 3.77
CA GLN A 120 -3.82 -7.58 3.07
C GLN A 120 -4.03 -8.83 3.94
N TYR A 121 -4.79 -9.80 3.41
CA TYR A 121 -4.99 -11.12 4.04
C TYR A 121 -4.32 -12.25 3.24
N GLY A 122 -3.75 -11.93 2.09
CA GLY A 122 -3.14 -12.90 1.19
C GLY A 122 -1.78 -13.39 1.67
N GLN A 123 -1.30 -14.45 1.01
CA GLN A 123 0.04 -14.98 1.18
C GLN A 123 1.10 -14.11 0.49
N CYS A 124 2.36 -14.50 0.61
CA CYS A 124 3.45 -13.83 -0.08
C CYS A 124 3.20 -13.73 -1.60
N GLY A 125 3.34 -12.53 -2.15
CA GLY A 125 3.13 -12.29 -3.58
C GLY A 125 1.66 -12.04 -3.96
N GLU A 126 0.72 -12.22 -3.04
CA GLU A 126 -0.71 -12.00 -3.31
C GLU A 126 -1.11 -10.54 -3.06
N LYS A 127 -1.83 -9.96 -4.02
CA LYS A 127 -2.31 -8.57 -3.95
C LYS A 127 -3.17 -8.33 -2.70
N GLY A 128 -2.97 -7.18 -2.07
CA GLY A 128 -3.84 -6.65 -1.02
C GLY A 128 -5.22 -6.26 -1.56
N ARG A 129 -6.10 -5.83 -0.65
CA ARG A 129 -7.48 -5.42 -0.97
C ARG A 129 -7.58 -3.93 -1.27
N TYR A 130 -7.05 -3.08 -0.39
CA TYR A 130 -7.01 -1.63 -0.55
C TYR A 130 -6.01 -1.02 0.43
N ILE A 131 -5.53 0.18 0.12
CA ILE A 131 -4.81 1.06 1.02
C ILE A 131 -5.81 1.98 1.71
N HIS A 132 -5.64 2.22 3.01
CA HIS A 132 -6.47 3.12 3.79
C HIS A 132 -5.66 4.30 4.29
N PHE A 133 -6.13 5.50 3.96
CA PHE A 133 -5.64 6.75 4.52
C PHE A 133 -6.77 7.49 5.23
N THR A 134 -6.40 8.33 6.20
CA THR A 134 -7.34 9.23 6.86
C THR A 134 -7.21 10.66 6.34
N PRO A 135 -8.26 11.48 6.46
CA PRO A 135 -8.14 12.92 6.24
C PRO A 135 -7.05 13.54 7.11
N ASN A 136 -6.87 13.11 8.36
CA ASN A 136 -5.83 13.62 9.24
C ASN A 136 -4.44 13.36 8.64
N PHE A 137 -4.14 12.12 8.22
CA PHE A 137 -2.87 11.79 7.55
C PHE A 137 -2.56 12.72 6.35
N LEU A 138 -3.59 13.01 5.55
CA LEU A 138 -3.46 13.82 4.34
C LEU A 138 -3.45 15.33 4.60
N LEU A 139 -4.05 15.82 5.68
CA LEU A 139 -4.23 17.25 5.94
C LEU A 139 -3.24 17.82 6.97
N THR A 140 -2.76 17.01 7.92
CA THR A 140 -1.82 17.48 8.97
C THR A 140 -0.36 17.21 8.64
N ASN A 141 0.54 17.97 9.26
CA ASN A 141 1.98 17.84 9.04
C ASN A 141 2.55 16.65 9.83
N ASN A 142 2.51 15.48 9.22
CA ASN A 142 3.01 14.23 9.81
C ASN A 142 4.42 13.86 9.33
N LEU A 143 5.15 14.80 8.70
CA LEU A 143 6.52 14.61 8.23
C LEU A 143 7.47 14.11 9.33
N PRO A 144 7.41 14.59 10.60
CA PRO A 144 8.28 14.08 11.65
C PRO A 144 8.02 12.62 12.05
N ILE A 145 6.82 12.09 11.76
CA ILE A 145 6.38 10.76 12.15
C ILE A 145 6.66 9.78 10.99
N TYR A 146 6.04 10.02 9.84
CA TYR A 146 6.07 9.07 8.71
C TYR A 146 7.07 9.45 7.60
N GLY A 147 7.67 10.65 7.67
CA GLY A 147 8.41 11.20 6.54
C GLY A 147 7.49 11.64 5.39
N PRO A 148 8.06 11.83 4.18
CA PRO A 148 7.31 12.31 3.03
C PRO A 148 6.17 11.36 2.64
N ARG A 149 4.98 11.89 2.35
CA ARG A 149 3.78 11.07 2.10
C ARG A 149 3.92 10.18 0.87
N GLY A 150 4.66 10.63 -0.16
CA GLY A 150 4.91 9.81 -1.34
C GLY A 150 5.66 8.52 -1.02
N ARG A 151 6.57 8.55 -0.05
CA ARG A 151 7.30 7.36 0.41
C ARG A 151 6.40 6.40 1.18
N VAL A 152 5.52 6.93 2.03
CA VAL A 152 4.48 6.13 2.71
C VAL A 152 3.55 5.48 1.69
N PHE A 153 3.16 6.21 0.64
CA PHE A 153 2.35 5.65 -0.43
C PHE A 153 3.05 4.49 -1.13
N VAL A 154 4.34 4.59 -1.44
CA VAL A 154 5.11 3.49 -2.06
C VAL A 154 5.23 2.28 -1.15
N HIS A 155 5.46 2.48 0.15
CA HIS A 155 5.48 1.41 1.14
C HIS A 155 4.13 0.66 1.18
N GLN A 156 3.01 1.39 1.26
CA GLN A 156 1.67 0.79 1.24
C GLN A 156 1.31 0.19 -0.13
N TRP A 157 1.77 0.80 -1.22
CA TRP A 157 1.62 0.26 -2.58
C TRP A 157 2.31 -1.08 -2.72
N ALA A 158 3.47 -1.26 -2.09
CA ALA A 158 4.21 -2.52 -2.18
C ALA A 158 3.46 -3.68 -1.51
N HIS A 159 2.83 -3.43 -0.35
CA HIS A 159 1.87 -4.38 0.25
C HIS A 159 0.70 -4.66 -0.71
N LEU A 160 0.07 -3.61 -1.23
CA LEU A 160 -1.13 -3.74 -2.06
C LEU A 160 -0.85 -4.51 -3.35
N ARG A 161 0.20 -4.14 -4.09
CA ARG A 161 0.40 -4.60 -5.47
C ARG A 161 1.21 -5.88 -5.56
N TRP A 162 2.19 -6.06 -4.66
CA TRP A 162 3.14 -7.17 -4.73
C TRP A 162 3.05 -8.13 -3.56
N GLY A 163 2.19 -7.87 -2.57
CA GLY A 163 1.95 -8.80 -1.47
C GLY A 163 3.19 -9.07 -0.63
N ILE A 164 4.09 -8.08 -0.51
CA ILE A 164 5.25 -8.13 0.38
C ILE A 164 4.89 -7.60 1.76
N PHE A 165 5.73 -7.84 2.76
CA PHE A 165 5.46 -7.51 4.16
C PHE A 165 6.55 -6.64 4.76
N ASP A 166 6.25 -6.11 5.95
CA ASP A 166 7.18 -5.32 6.72
C ASP A 166 8.43 -6.13 7.12
N GLU A 167 9.57 -5.44 7.05
CA GLU A 167 10.88 -5.96 7.43
C GLU A 167 11.30 -5.49 8.84
N TYR A 168 10.41 -4.81 9.56
CA TYR A 168 10.46 -4.57 11.01
C TYR A 168 9.46 -5.47 11.76
N ASN A 169 9.52 -5.47 13.10
CA ASN A 169 8.56 -6.16 13.96
C ASN A 169 8.47 -5.45 15.31
N GLU A 170 7.27 -4.96 15.67
CA GLU A 170 7.04 -4.28 16.95
C GLU A 170 7.01 -5.23 18.16
N ASP A 171 6.52 -6.47 17.97
CA ASP A 171 6.46 -7.49 19.02
C ASP A 171 7.82 -8.14 19.28
N ARG A 172 8.66 -8.23 18.24
CA ARG A 172 10.02 -8.76 18.29
C ARG A 172 11.01 -7.78 17.67
N PRO A 173 11.29 -6.64 18.34
CA PRO A 173 12.18 -5.61 17.81
C PRO A 173 13.65 -6.03 17.86
N PHE A 174 13.99 -7.06 18.65
CA PHE A 174 15.34 -7.60 18.78
C PHE A 174 15.38 -9.12 18.75
N TYR A 175 16.50 -9.67 18.33
CA TYR A 175 16.75 -11.11 18.29
C TYR A 175 18.25 -11.41 18.45
N ILE A 176 18.59 -12.68 18.74
CA ILE A 176 19.98 -13.15 18.75
C ILE A 176 20.30 -13.70 17.36
N SER A 177 21.28 -13.10 16.68
CA SER A 177 21.73 -13.52 15.35
C SER A 177 22.49 -14.85 15.39
N ARG A 178 22.72 -15.47 14.24
CA ARG A 178 23.62 -16.65 14.15
C ARG A 178 25.05 -16.38 14.61
N ARG A 179 25.46 -15.10 14.66
CA ARG A 179 26.77 -14.67 15.19
C ARG A 179 26.75 -14.47 16.71
N ASN A 180 25.66 -14.85 17.38
CA ASN A 180 25.47 -14.72 18.82
C ASN A 180 25.51 -13.25 19.32
N THR A 181 25.10 -12.31 18.47
CA THR A 181 24.96 -10.89 18.78
C THR A 181 23.48 -10.52 18.85
N ILE A 182 23.12 -9.57 19.73
CA ILE A 182 21.76 -9.02 19.76
C ILE A 182 21.66 -8.01 18.61
N GLU A 183 20.72 -8.23 17.71
CA GLU A 183 20.47 -7.37 16.55
C GLU A 183 19.03 -6.83 16.59
N ALA A 184 18.83 -5.65 16.00
CA ALA A 184 17.50 -5.13 15.76
C ALA A 184 16.85 -5.85 14.57
N THR A 185 15.55 -6.12 14.64
CA THR A 185 14.78 -6.70 13.53
C THR A 185 14.66 -5.67 12.41
N ARG A 186 15.46 -5.85 11.36
CA ARG A 186 15.51 -4.99 10.18
C ARG A 186 16.07 -5.75 9.00
N CYS A 187 15.81 -5.27 7.78
CA CYS A 187 16.35 -5.92 6.60
C CYS A 187 17.86 -5.76 6.45
N SER A 188 18.35 -4.53 6.31
CA SER A 188 19.79 -4.31 6.17
C SER A 188 20.42 -4.10 7.55
N THR A 189 21.35 -4.97 7.92
CA THR A 189 22.16 -4.77 9.14
C THR A 189 23.05 -3.52 9.04
N HIS A 190 23.21 -2.94 7.85
CA HIS A 190 23.96 -1.70 7.61
C HIS A 190 23.24 -0.43 8.09
N ILE A 191 21.93 -0.46 8.35
CA ILE A 191 21.27 0.66 9.02
C ILE A 191 21.81 0.75 10.44
N THR A 192 22.48 1.85 10.77
CA THR A 192 23.09 2.07 12.08
C THR A 192 22.14 2.81 13.02
N GLY A 193 22.34 2.70 14.33
CA GLY A 193 21.49 3.41 15.29
C GLY A 193 21.81 3.05 16.72
N ALA A 194 20.95 3.48 17.63
CA ALA A 194 21.09 3.25 19.06
C ALA A 194 19.91 2.45 19.61
N ASN A 195 20.21 1.48 20.47
CA ASN A 195 19.22 0.74 21.25
C ASN A 195 18.96 1.53 22.53
N VAL A 196 17.79 2.14 22.65
CA VAL A 196 17.46 3.02 23.77
C VAL A 196 16.12 2.70 24.40
N VAL A 197 15.97 3.05 25.67
CA VAL A 197 14.69 3.10 26.37
C VAL A 197 14.32 4.57 26.55
N TRP A 198 13.10 4.91 26.15
CA TRP A 198 12.51 6.23 26.36
C TRP A 198 11.60 6.18 27.59
N ASN A 199 11.97 6.86 28.67
CA ASN A 199 11.15 6.90 29.89
C ASN A 199 10.64 8.32 30.12
N CYS A 200 9.36 8.57 29.83
CA CYS A 200 8.70 9.82 30.17
C CYS A 200 8.01 9.71 31.53
N LYS A 201 8.37 10.60 32.46
CA LYS A 201 7.62 10.82 33.70
C LYS A 201 7.34 12.31 33.86
N LYS A 202 6.08 12.66 34.09
CA LYS A 202 5.63 14.03 34.39
C LYS A 202 6.20 15.10 33.43
N GLY A 203 6.15 14.85 32.13
CA GLY A 203 6.59 15.79 31.09
C GLY A 203 8.11 15.87 30.83
N SER A 204 8.94 15.15 31.59
CA SER A 204 10.36 14.98 31.30
C SER A 204 10.61 13.58 30.76
N CYS A 205 11.34 13.49 29.65
CA CYS A 205 11.68 12.23 29.02
C CYS A 205 13.19 12.05 29.04
N ILE A 206 13.63 10.90 29.58
CA ILE A 206 15.05 10.54 29.67
C ILE A 206 15.29 9.38 28.71
N THR A 207 16.26 9.56 27.83
CA THR A 207 16.75 8.52 26.92
C THR A 207 18.00 7.90 27.52
N ARG A 208 18.03 6.57 27.60
CA ARG A 208 19.21 5.81 28.06
C ARG A 208 19.46 4.57 27.21
N PRO A 209 20.70 4.05 27.14
CA PRO A 209 20.98 2.79 26.48
C PRO A 209 20.18 1.63 27.07
N CYS A 210 19.82 0.67 26.22
CA CYS A 210 19.17 -0.56 26.65
C CYS A 210 20.12 -1.44 27.45
N ARG A 211 19.57 -2.09 28.48
CA ARG A 211 20.27 -3.08 29.30
C ARG A 211 19.86 -4.47 28.85
N ARG A 212 20.81 -5.40 28.92
CA ARG A 212 20.55 -6.82 28.69
C ARG A 212 19.79 -7.40 29.88
N ASP A 213 18.70 -8.07 29.60
CA ASP A 213 17.95 -8.87 30.57
C ASP A 213 18.64 -10.23 30.74
N SER A 214 19.00 -10.57 31.97
CA SER A 214 19.72 -11.81 32.28
C SER A 214 18.87 -13.07 32.15
N LYS A 215 17.54 -12.96 32.19
CA LYS A 215 16.61 -14.10 32.05
C LYS A 215 16.34 -14.43 30.59
N THR A 216 16.13 -13.41 29.76
CA THR A 216 15.80 -13.62 28.34
C THR A 216 17.04 -13.64 27.44
N GLY A 217 18.15 -13.07 27.89
CA GLY A 217 19.35 -12.88 27.08
C GLY A 217 19.26 -11.78 26.03
N LEU A 218 18.10 -11.12 25.90
CA LEU A 218 17.80 -9.99 25.00
C LEU A 218 17.83 -8.65 25.77
N TYR A 219 17.42 -7.56 25.13
CA TYR A 219 17.22 -6.29 25.83
C TYR A 219 15.96 -6.29 26.70
N GLU A 220 15.96 -5.41 27.70
CA GLU A 220 14.81 -5.14 28.57
C GLU A 220 13.56 -4.68 27.80
N ALA A 221 12.40 -4.82 28.44
CA ALA A 221 11.13 -4.33 27.90
C ALA A 221 11.17 -2.82 27.59
N ASN A 222 10.45 -2.41 26.55
CA ASN A 222 10.41 -1.03 26.01
C ASN A 222 11.75 -0.52 25.43
N CYS A 223 12.75 -1.40 25.27
CA CYS A 223 13.89 -1.08 24.41
C CYS A 223 13.41 -0.95 22.96
N THR A 224 13.88 0.09 22.27
CA THR A 224 13.63 0.30 20.85
C THR A 224 14.93 0.62 20.13
N PHE A 225 15.01 0.22 18.86
CA PHE A 225 16.09 0.62 17.98
C PHE A 225 15.71 1.94 17.30
N ILE A 226 16.50 2.99 17.54
CA ILE A 226 16.33 4.28 16.87
C ILE A 226 17.47 4.43 15.87
N PRO A 227 17.20 4.36 14.55
CA PRO A 227 18.24 4.59 13.56
C PRO A 227 18.75 6.02 13.59
N ASN A 228 20.04 6.18 13.28
CA ASN A 228 20.63 7.49 13.04
C ASN A 228 19.92 8.17 11.86
N ARG A 229 19.76 9.50 11.92
CA ARG A 229 19.16 10.25 10.80
C ARG A 229 20.00 10.19 9.53
N SER A 230 21.31 10.29 9.69
CA SER A 230 22.27 10.11 8.59
C SER A 230 22.66 8.65 8.49
N GLN A 231 22.53 8.09 7.29
CA GLN A 231 22.80 6.71 6.97
C GLN A 231 23.47 6.62 5.61
N THR A 232 24.30 5.60 5.42
CA THR A 232 24.84 5.21 4.11
C THR A 232 24.01 4.10 3.46
N ALA A 233 23.28 3.32 4.27
CA ALA A 233 22.39 2.26 3.79
C ALA A 233 21.17 2.86 3.05
N LYS A 234 20.80 2.20 1.94
CA LYS A 234 19.68 2.63 1.08
C LYS A 234 18.44 1.74 1.22
N GLU A 235 18.59 0.58 1.84
CA GLU A 235 17.54 -0.39 2.07
C GLU A 235 17.14 -0.38 3.55
N SER A 236 15.88 -0.57 3.91
CA SER A 236 14.75 -0.98 3.06
C SER A 236 13.54 -0.08 3.23
N ILE A 237 12.83 0.18 2.13
CA ILE A 237 11.51 0.82 2.13
C ILE A 237 10.51 0.09 3.03
N MET A 238 10.60 -1.23 3.13
CA MET A 238 9.73 -2.05 4.00
C MET A 238 10.20 -2.11 5.45
N PHE A 239 11.34 -1.50 5.77
CA PHE A 239 11.79 -1.32 7.15
C PHE A 239 11.49 0.08 7.65
N MET A 240 11.97 1.12 6.94
CA MET A 240 11.91 2.49 7.45
C MET A 240 12.02 3.54 6.34
N GLN A 241 10.92 3.73 5.60
CA GLN A 241 10.79 4.64 4.46
C GLN A 241 10.99 6.13 4.80
N ASN A 242 10.89 6.50 6.08
CA ASN A 242 11.04 7.89 6.52
C ASN A 242 12.50 8.38 6.56
N LEU A 243 13.48 7.48 6.50
CA LEU A 243 14.90 7.83 6.43
C LEU A 243 15.27 8.34 5.04
N GLU A 244 15.89 9.52 4.95
CA GLU A 244 16.19 10.17 3.67
C GLU A 244 17.01 9.28 2.73
N SER A 245 18.00 8.56 3.26
CA SER A 245 18.87 7.65 2.51
C SER A 245 18.15 6.43 1.94
N VAL A 246 17.01 6.04 2.53
CA VAL A 246 16.28 4.85 2.11
C VAL A 246 15.57 5.14 0.79
N THR A 247 16.06 4.49 -0.27
CA THR A 247 15.56 4.65 -1.64
C THR A 247 15.34 3.33 -2.35
N GLU A 248 15.64 2.20 -1.71
CA GLU A 248 15.66 0.89 -2.34
C GLU A 248 14.88 -0.15 -1.51
N PHE A 249 14.32 -1.14 -2.19
CA PHE A 249 13.82 -2.35 -1.56
C PHE A 249 14.98 -3.28 -1.21
N CYS A 250 14.80 -4.10 -0.19
CA CYS A 250 15.84 -5.01 0.23
C CYS A 250 16.08 -6.12 -0.80
N THR A 251 17.34 -6.35 -1.15
CA THR A 251 17.80 -7.34 -2.13
C THR A 251 18.38 -8.57 -1.44
N GLU A 252 18.58 -9.67 -2.17
CA GLU A 252 19.23 -10.88 -1.62
C GLU A 252 20.59 -10.58 -0.94
N GLU A 253 21.36 -9.62 -1.46
CA GLU A 253 22.67 -9.23 -0.92
C GLU A 253 22.56 -8.46 0.42
N THR A 254 21.49 -7.69 0.61
CA THR A 254 21.29 -6.83 1.79
C THR A 254 20.33 -7.45 2.81
N HIS A 255 19.65 -8.53 2.43
CA HIS A 255 18.57 -9.11 3.20
C HIS A 255 19.03 -9.98 4.37
N ASN A 256 18.57 -9.60 5.56
CA ASN A 256 18.84 -10.32 6.79
C ASN A 256 17.79 -11.42 7.02
N THR A 257 18.16 -12.64 6.62
CA THR A 257 17.31 -13.83 6.78
C THR A 257 17.15 -14.29 8.23
N ASP A 258 17.96 -13.79 9.18
CA ASP A 258 17.82 -14.13 10.60
C ASP A 258 16.75 -13.29 11.31
N ALA A 259 16.37 -12.14 10.75
CA ALA A 259 15.44 -11.21 11.38
C ALA A 259 14.03 -11.82 11.51
N PRO A 260 13.39 -11.78 12.69
CA PRO A 260 12.05 -12.32 12.88
C PRO A 260 10.95 -11.33 12.42
N ASN A 261 10.99 -10.88 11.17
CA ASN A 261 9.99 -10.01 10.57
C ASN A 261 8.91 -10.80 9.79
N LEU A 262 7.82 -10.14 9.40
CA LEU A 262 6.72 -10.78 8.68
C LEU A 262 7.13 -11.23 7.28
N GLN A 263 7.99 -10.45 6.60
CA GLN A 263 8.52 -10.83 5.29
C GLN A 263 9.21 -12.20 5.34
N ASN A 264 10.14 -12.40 6.27
CA ASN A 264 10.83 -13.68 6.43
C ASN A 264 9.87 -14.81 6.76
N LYS A 265 8.93 -14.55 7.67
CA LYS A 265 7.97 -15.53 8.17
C LYS A 265 7.02 -16.04 7.07
N ILE A 266 6.54 -15.16 6.19
CA ILE A 266 5.49 -15.46 5.22
C ILE A 266 6.07 -15.74 3.83
N CYS A 267 7.15 -15.07 3.44
CA CYS A 267 7.79 -15.17 2.13
C CYS A 267 8.94 -16.17 2.06
N ASN A 268 9.02 -17.13 2.99
CA ASN A 268 10.08 -18.14 3.03
C ASN A 268 11.49 -17.52 2.98
N TYR A 269 11.73 -16.49 3.80
CA TYR A 269 13.03 -15.81 3.93
C TYR A 269 13.56 -15.19 2.63
N LYS A 270 12.67 -14.89 1.67
CA LYS A 270 13.03 -14.16 0.44
C LYS A 270 12.98 -12.66 0.67
N SER A 271 13.93 -11.97 0.06
CA SER A 271 13.97 -10.51 0.09
C SER A 271 12.73 -9.90 -0.57
N THR A 272 12.37 -8.69 -0.15
CA THR A 272 11.26 -7.95 -0.74
C THR A 272 11.45 -7.75 -2.25
N TRP A 273 12.67 -7.42 -2.69
CA TRP A 273 12.99 -7.26 -4.11
C TRP A 273 12.82 -8.55 -4.94
N ASP A 274 13.14 -9.72 -4.37
CA ASP A 274 12.97 -10.99 -5.08
C ASP A 274 11.49 -11.30 -5.37
N ILE A 275 10.60 -10.97 -4.42
CA ILE A 275 9.16 -11.15 -4.60
C ILE A 275 8.65 -10.16 -5.65
N ILE A 276 9.07 -8.89 -5.59
CA ILE A 276 8.70 -7.86 -6.58
C ILE A 276 9.09 -8.30 -7.99
N MET A 277 10.34 -8.73 -8.20
CA MET A 277 10.84 -9.14 -9.52
C MET A 277 10.15 -10.39 -10.09
N ARG A 278 9.57 -11.23 -9.23
CA ARG A 278 8.79 -12.42 -9.64
C ARG A 278 7.31 -12.12 -9.90
N SER A 279 6.82 -10.94 -9.51
CA SER A 279 5.42 -10.56 -9.73
C SER A 279 5.11 -10.41 -11.23
N GLU A 280 3.83 -10.55 -11.57
CA GLU A 280 3.32 -10.38 -12.95
C GLU A 280 3.77 -9.05 -13.58
N ASP A 281 3.90 -8.01 -12.76
CA ASP A 281 4.31 -6.67 -13.20
C ASP A 281 5.76 -6.63 -13.70
N PHE A 282 6.65 -7.52 -13.24
CA PHE A 282 8.10 -7.44 -13.51
C PHE A 282 8.66 -8.55 -14.39
N GLN A 283 7.97 -9.68 -14.54
CA GLN A 283 8.47 -10.86 -15.29
C GLN A 283 8.90 -10.53 -16.74
N HIS A 284 8.26 -9.54 -17.37
CA HIS A 284 8.56 -9.12 -18.74
C HIS A 284 8.90 -7.63 -18.87
N LEU A 285 9.17 -6.97 -17.75
CA LEU A 285 9.39 -5.54 -17.72
C LEU A 285 10.88 -5.21 -17.77
N SER A 286 11.27 -4.35 -18.72
CA SER A 286 12.63 -3.79 -18.80
C SER A 286 12.67 -2.41 -18.15
N PRO A 287 13.83 -1.96 -17.62
CA PRO A 287 13.98 -0.59 -17.17
C PRO A 287 13.80 0.37 -18.34
N MET A 288 13.28 1.56 -18.06
CA MET A 288 13.28 2.65 -19.04
C MET A 288 14.73 3.08 -19.33
N THR A 289 15.04 3.24 -20.62
CA THR A 289 16.36 3.65 -21.10
C THR A 289 16.65 5.12 -20.82
N GLU A 290 15.61 5.96 -20.79
CA GLU A 290 15.74 7.36 -20.45
C GLU A 290 16.19 7.55 -18.99
N ILE A 291 17.17 8.41 -18.78
CA ILE A 291 17.71 8.76 -17.44
C ILE A 291 16.86 9.88 -16.80
N LYS A 292 15.89 10.43 -17.52
CA LYS A 292 15.03 11.52 -17.03
C LYS A 292 14.02 11.02 -15.99
N SER A 293 13.52 11.95 -15.17
CA SER A 293 12.41 11.72 -14.24
C SER A 293 11.19 11.15 -14.99
N PRO A 294 10.39 10.26 -14.37
CA PRO A 294 9.20 9.74 -15.02
C PRO A 294 8.20 10.88 -15.32
N PRO A 295 7.32 10.72 -16.33
CA PRO A 295 6.23 11.65 -16.57
C PRO A 295 5.36 11.84 -15.33
N HIS A 296 4.86 13.05 -15.11
CA HIS A 296 3.92 13.31 -14.03
C HIS A 296 2.61 12.53 -14.23
N PRO A 297 1.98 12.02 -13.15
CA PRO A 297 0.70 11.36 -13.26
C PRO A 297 -0.39 12.32 -13.78
N THR A 298 -1.27 11.79 -14.61
CA THR A 298 -2.50 12.45 -15.04
C THR A 298 -3.63 12.09 -14.09
N PHE A 299 -4.39 13.11 -13.67
CA PHE A 299 -5.46 12.95 -12.69
C PHE A 299 -6.83 13.22 -13.32
N SER A 300 -7.76 12.29 -13.15
CA SER A 300 -9.18 12.49 -13.45
C SER A 300 -9.95 12.68 -12.16
N LEU A 301 -10.72 13.77 -12.05
CA LEU A 301 -11.61 14.00 -10.92
C LEU A 301 -12.99 13.48 -11.29
N LEU A 302 -13.45 12.43 -10.61
CA LEU A 302 -14.71 11.77 -10.93
C LEU A 302 -15.68 12.00 -9.78
N LYS A 303 -16.90 12.48 -10.05
CA LYS A 303 -17.91 12.59 -8.99
C LYS A 303 -18.80 11.36 -8.99
N SER A 304 -18.81 10.65 -7.87
CA SER A 304 -19.76 9.57 -7.62
C SER A 304 -21.19 10.06 -7.89
N LYS A 305 -22.03 9.19 -8.44
CA LYS A 305 -23.49 9.40 -8.55
C LYS A 305 -24.20 8.10 -8.18
N GLN A 306 -25.48 8.21 -7.83
CA GLN A 306 -26.33 7.02 -7.73
C GLN A 306 -26.32 6.32 -9.09
N ARG A 307 -25.94 5.05 -9.09
CA ARG A 307 -25.93 4.23 -10.28
C ARG A 307 -27.37 3.95 -10.70
N VAL A 308 -27.77 4.46 -11.86
CA VAL A 308 -29.04 4.10 -12.50
C VAL A 308 -28.76 2.96 -13.47
N VAL A 309 -29.36 1.80 -13.24
CA VAL A 309 -29.25 0.64 -14.13
C VAL A 309 -30.54 0.53 -14.94
N CYS A 310 -30.46 0.75 -16.25
CA CYS A 310 -31.58 0.53 -17.17
C CYS A 310 -31.40 -0.82 -17.86
N LEU A 311 -32.28 -1.77 -17.55
CA LEU A 311 -32.35 -3.04 -18.26
C LEU A 311 -33.22 -2.87 -19.51
N VAL A 312 -32.63 -3.00 -20.69
CA VAL A 312 -33.35 -3.00 -21.97
C VAL A 312 -33.44 -4.45 -22.44
N LEU A 313 -34.67 -4.97 -22.52
CA LEU A 313 -34.95 -6.33 -22.96
C LEU A 313 -35.61 -6.30 -24.33
N ASP A 314 -35.04 -7.04 -25.29
CA ASP A 314 -35.69 -7.28 -26.57
C ASP A 314 -36.85 -8.27 -26.40
N LYS A 315 -38.03 -7.89 -26.87
CA LYS A 315 -39.26 -8.70 -26.88
C LYS A 315 -39.77 -8.93 -28.32
N SER A 316 -38.90 -8.78 -29.31
CA SER A 316 -39.23 -9.02 -30.71
C SER A 316 -39.58 -10.50 -30.96
N GLY A 317 -40.32 -10.76 -32.04
CA GLY A 317 -40.78 -12.11 -32.39
C GLY A 317 -39.66 -13.14 -32.63
N SER A 318 -38.43 -12.69 -32.91
CA SER A 318 -37.25 -13.57 -33.02
C SER A 318 -36.82 -14.18 -31.68
N MET A 319 -37.20 -13.57 -30.56
CA MET A 319 -36.95 -14.11 -29.22
C MET A 319 -37.95 -15.21 -28.82
N ALA A 320 -39.07 -15.35 -29.55
CA ALA A 320 -40.09 -16.37 -29.28
C ALA A 320 -39.57 -17.80 -29.54
N ALA A 321 -38.61 -17.97 -30.45
CA ALA A 321 -37.98 -19.26 -30.76
C ALA A 321 -37.12 -19.83 -29.61
N TYR A 322 -36.76 -19.00 -28.63
CA TYR A 322 -35.95 -19.37 -27.47
C TYR A 322 -36.76 -19.43 -26.15
N LEU A 323 -38.06 -19.16 -26.20
CA LEU A 323 -38.97 -19.14 -25.05
C LEU A 323 -40.02 -20.27 -25.07
N SER A 324 -39.86 -21.26 -25.96
CA SER A 324 -40.71 -22.44 -26.00
C SER A 324 -40.44 -23.34 -24.79
N TYR A 325 -41.43 -23.42 -23.90
CA TYR A 325 -41.51 -24.35 -22.77
C TYR A 325 -41.70 -25.80 -23.22
#